data_AF-A0A2W6B9S8-F1
#
_entry.id   AF-A0A2W6B9S8-F1
#
_cell.length_a   1.000
_cell.length_b   1.000
_cell.length_c   1.000
_cell.angle_alpha   90.00
_cell.angle_beta   90.00
_cell.angle_gamma   90.00
#
_symmetry.space_group_name_H-M   'P 1'
#
loop_
_entity.id
_entity.type
_entity.pdbx_description
1 polymer ?
#
loop_
_entity_poly.entity_id
_entity_poly.type
_entity_poly.pdbx_seq_one_letter_code
_entity_poly.pdbx_strand_id
1 'polypeptide(L)'
;MADPLRDLRLLDSGTPPPQPDPVFAASLRARIERALALPRGVAVSTATTSAAPATATAVGAAIPYLAVNNARAAIDWYVEVFGAELMGEPIVMPDGRIGHSELALAGGRIYLSDAHPEIGVVAPTPGEATVSLMLSVTDADATRARVLARGGTGDREPYDGYGQRNAWVVDPFGHRWGLHSPLRANAERTAAYRHGDVGYVSLWVPDQERAERFYSAVLGWEFEPGGHQVRGTVPSIGVQGGQSPATLFCCYAVDDVDAAIERVRAAGGQPGEPTDEPWGRTANCTDNQGLPFAVYAVPPRDEEPPSADRPSADQAGDLGYAVIGVPDAAAARDFYAAVLGWTATPSPRGFQVDDTFPMIGISDGRDAPAGTPVWMVDDVDAAVAAVRDAGGEPGEPESQPYGRMAECIDDQGLAFYLLQSG
;
A
#
# COMPACT_ATOMS: atom_id res chain seq x y z
N MET A 1 46.62 -2.64 28.56
CA MET A 1 45.21 -2.32 28.89
C MET A 1 45.25 -1.08 29.79
N ALA A 2 44.74 0.07 29.31
CA ALA A 2 44.80 1.32 30.06
C ALA A 2 43.86 1.24 31.29
N ASP A 3 44.32 1.73 32.44
CA ASP A 3 43.53 1.77 33.69
C ASP A 3 42.29 2.66 33.50
N PRO A 4 41.06 2.10 33.54
CA PRO A 4 39.82 2.85 33.31
C PRO A 4 39.49 3.84 34.43
N LEU A 5 40.26 3.87 35.52
CA LEU A 5 40.04 4.76 36.66
C LEU A 5 41.12 5.85 36.77
N ARG A 6 41.98 6.01 35.76
CA ARG A 6 43.05 7.02 35.76
C ARG A 6 42.52 8.45 35.92
N ASP A 7 41.38 8.76 35.32
CA ASP A 7 40.80 10.11 35.33
C ASP A 7 40.14 10.48 36.67
N LEU A 8 39.67 9.49 37.42
CA LEU A 8 39.12 9.70 38.76
C LEU A 8 40.19 10.00 39.82
N ARG A 9 41.45 9.60 39.57
CA ARG A 9 42.58 9.84 40.47
C ARG A 9 43.29 11.18 40.22
N LEU A 10 42.92 11.93 39.18
CA LEU A 10 43.51 13.24 38.86
C LEU A 10 42.94 14.41 39.68
N LEU A 11 41.96 14.17 40.56
CA LEU A 11 41.35 15.20 41.41
C LEU A 11 42.29 15.78 42.49
N ASP A 12 43.46 15.17 42.74
CA ASP A 12 44.50 15.71 43.64
C ASP A 12 45.50 16.66 42.95
N SER A 13 45.32 16.96 41.65
CA SER A 13 46.28 17.77 40.87
C SER A 13 45.99 19.27 40.82
N GLY A 14 44.99 19.78 41.55
CA GLY A 14 44.59 21.19 41.47
C GLY A 14 43.96 21.58 40.12
N THR A 15 43.69 20.61 39.25
CA THR A 15 42.94 20.80 38.00
C THR A 15 41.44 20.85 38.33
N PRO A 16 40.71 21.92 37.98
CA PRO A 16 39.27 21.98 38.26
C PRO A 16 38.55 20.84 37.53
N PRO A 17 37.49 20.26 38.14
CA PRO A 17 36.75 19.18 37.52
C PRO A 17 36.24 19.63 36.15
N PRO A 18 36.23 18.74 35.15
CA PRO A 18 35.68 19.07 33.84
C PRO A 18 34.26 19.59 34.04
N GLN A 19 34.01 20.78 33.50
CA GLN A 19 32.67 21.35 33.50
C GLN A 19 31.75 20.35 32.81
N PRO A 20 30.60 20.00 33.42
CA PRO A 20 29.65 19.10 32.78
C PRO A 20 29.25 19.68 31.43
N ASP A 21 28.99 18.78 30.48
CA ASP A 21 28.49 19.17 29.16
C ASP A 21 27.34 20.19 29.32
N PRO A 22 27.42 21.36 28.66
CA PRO A 22 26.45 22.44 28.87
C PRO A 22 25.02 22.05 28.44
N VAL A 23 24.88 21.14 27.47
CA VAL A 23 23.58 20.60 27.03
C VAL A 23 23.01 19.67 28.10
N PHE A 24 23.85 18.82 28.69
CA PHE A 24 23.46 17.97 29.82
C PHE A 24 23.07 18.81 31.05
N ALA A 25 23.87 19.81 31.40
CA ALA A 25 23.61 20.69 32.53
C ALA A 25 22.32 21.50 32.35
N ALA A 26 22.08 22.02 31.14
CA ALA A 26 20.81 22.70 30.80
C ALA A 26 19.61 21.74 30.88
N SER A 27 19.75 20.53 30.33
CA SER A 27 18.69 19.51 30.36
C SER A 27 18.33 19.09 31.79
N LEU A 28 19.35 18.86 32.63
CA LEU A 28 19.16 18.47 34.03
C LEU A 28 18.51 19.61 34.82
N ARG A 29 18.97 20.86 34.64
CA ARG A 29 18.38 22.04 35.28
C ARG A 29 16.91 22.19 34.92
N ALA A 30 16.57 22.11 33.64
CA ALA A 30 15.18 22.18 33.17
C ALA A 30 14.30 21.05 33.72
N ARG A 31 14.88 19.87 34.00
CA ARG A 31 14.17 18.75 34.62
C ARG A 31 13.91 18.99 36.11
N ILE A 32 14.89 19.53 36.83
CA ILE A 32 14.79 19.87 38.25
C ILE A 32 13.81 21.03 38.45
N GLU A 33 13.88 22.08 37.65
CA GLU A 33 12.94 23.21 37.70
C GLU A 33 11.49 22.75 37.47
N ARG A 34 11.27 21.86 36.48
CA ARG A 34 9.96 21.24 36.25
C ARG A 34 9.49 20.39 37.43
N ALA A 35 10.39 19.61 38.03
CA ALA A 35 10.06 18.79 39.20
C ALA A 35 9.72 19.65 40.44
N LEU A 36 10.39 20.80 40.61
CA LEU A 36 10.14 21.75 41.69
C LEU A 36 8.86 22.58 41.48
N ALA A 37 8.40 22.72 40.24
CA ALA A 37 7.15 23.40 39.89
C ALA A 37 5.89 22.55 40.11
N LEU A 38 6.03 21.25 40.44
CA LEU A 38 4.89 20.38 40.74
C LEU A 38 4.29 20.71 42.12
N PRO A 39 2.95 20.61 42.30
CA PRO A 39 2.30 20.78 43.60
C PRO A 39 2.83 19.80 44.65
N ARG A 40 3.01 20.26 45.89
CA ARG A 40 3.41 19.39 47.02
C ARG A 40 2.35 18.30 47.23
N GLY A 41 2.75 17.03 47.09
CA GLY A 41 1.88 15.86 47.25
C GLY A 41 1.95 14.85 46.09
N VAL A 42 2.60 15.20 44.98
CA VAL A 42 2.90 14.26 43.88
C VAL A 42 4.13 13.43 44.26
N ALA A 43 3.97 12.11 44.41
CA ALA A 43 5.09 11.20 44.57
C ALA A 43 5.88 11.13 43.26
N VAL A 44 7.07 11.73 43.22
CA VAL A 44 8.04 11.50 42.15
C VAL A 44 8.67 10.13 42.43
N SER A 45 8.23 9.10 41.70
CA SER A 45 8.83 7.77 41.81
C SER A 45 10.26 7.83 41.26
N THR A 46 11.25 7.53 42.09
CA THR A 46 12.66 7.34 41.70
C THR A 46 13.00 5.87 41.42
N ALA A 47 11.99 5.00 41.27
CA ALA A 47 12.20 3.58 41.00
C ALA A 47 12.31 3.32 39.49
N THR A 48 13.47 2.85 39.06
CA THR A 48 13.65 2.18 37.77
C THR A 48 12.94 0.83 37.84
N THR A 49 11.64 0.79 37.59
CA THR A 49 10.92 -0.47 37.42
C THR A 49 11.21 -0.97 36.01
N SER A 50 12.03 -2.01 35.92
CA SER A 50 12.17 -2.83 34.71
C SER A 50 10.82 -3.50 34.47
N ALA A 51 10.04 -2.94 33.54
CA ALA A 51 8.97 -3.68 32.88
C ALA A 51 9.62 -4.60 31.85
N ALA A 52 9.29 -5.89 31.90
CA ALA A 52 9.61 -6.83 30.83
C ALA A 52 9.07 -6.28 29.50
N PRO A 53 9.79 -6.42 28.37
CA PRO A 53 9.31 -5.90 27.11
C PRO A 53 8.09 -6.72 26.70
N ALA A 54 6.90 -6.10 26.80
CA ALA A 54 5.82 -6.47 25.92
C ALA A 54 6.35 -6.21 24.50
N THR A 55 6.45 -7.26 23.69
CA THR A 55 6.65 -7.14 22.25
C THR A 55 5.42 -6.47 21.66
N ALA A 56 5.35 -5.15 21.80
CA ALA A 56 4.61 -4.32 20.89
C ALA A 56 5.45 -4.24 19.62
N THR A 57 5.02 -4.94 18.57
CA THR A 57 5.41 -4.63 17.20
C THR A 57 4.92 -3.21 16.92
N ALA A 58 5.77 -2.23 17.25
CA ALA A 58 5.51 -0.84 17.00
C ALA A 58 5.71 -0.57 15.51
N VAL A 59 4.63 -0.63 14.73
CA VAL A 59 4.57 0.12 13.47
C VAL A 59 4.26 1.55 13.87
N GLY A 60 5.24 2.43 13.72
CA GLY A 60 5.22 3.80 14.22
C GLY A 60 4.24 4.73 13.50
N ALA A 61 2.95 4.61 13.80
CA ALA A 61 1.94 5.61 13.44
C ALA A 61 1.48 6.39 14.68
N ALA A 62 1.13 7.67 14.50
CA ALA A 62 0.45 8.44 15.53
C ALA A 62 -0.95 7.84 15.77
N ILE A 63 -1.22 7.39 16.99
CA ILE A 63 -2.53 6.85 17.38
C ILE A 63 -3.38 8.01 17.90
N PRO A 64 -4.47 8.40 17.22
CA PRO A 64 -5.32 9.47 17.70
C PRO A 64 -6.04 9.01 18.98
N TYR A 65 -6.08 9.89 19.96
CA TYR A 65 -6.85 9.71 21.18
C TYR A 65 -8.02 10.68 21.18
N LEU A 66 -9.22 10.13 20.99
CA LEU A 66 -10.45 10.88 20.87
C LEU A 66 -11.10 11.05 22.24
N ALA A 67 -11.42 12.28 22.60
CA ALA A 67 -12.29 12.59 23.71
C ALA A 67 -13.69 12.86 23.18
N VAL A 68 -14.71 12.30 23.83
CA VAL A 68 -16.12 12.50 23.46
C VAL A 68 -16.97 12.71 24.70
N ASN A 69 -18.15 13.33 24.56
CA ASN A 69 -19.04 13.56 25.70
C ASN A 69 -19.72 12.27 26.23
N ASN A 70 -19.74 11.21 25.42
CA ASN A 70 -20.30 9.90 25.77
C ASN A 70 -19.57 8.80 25.01
N ALA A 71 -18.53 8.25 25.63
CA ALA A 71 -17.66 7.24 25.01
C ALA A 71 -18.40 5.93 24.72
N ARG A 72 -19.34 5.54 25.56
CA ARG A 72 -20.09 4.29 25.36
C ARG A 72 -20.95 4.37 24.09
N ALA A 73 -21.65 5.48 23.90
CA ALA A 73 -22.39 5.72 22.66
C ALA A 73 -21.47 5.85 21.44
N ALA A 74 -20.28 6.43 21.59
CA ALA A 74 -19.31 6.53 20.51
C ALA A 74 -18.72 5.20 20.08
N ILE A 75 -18.43 4.30 21.04
CA ILE A 75 -18.00 2.93 20.73
C ILE A 75 -19.06 2.21 19.90
N ASP A 76 -20.31 2.18 20.38
CA ASP A 76 -21.40 1.51 19.68
C ASP A 76 -21.60 2.09 18.27
N TRP A 77 -21.48 3.41 18.13
CA TRP A 77 -21.61 4.10 16.85
C TRP A 77 -20.44 3.80 15.90
N TYR A 78 -19.19 3.79 16.38
CA TYR A 78 -18.03 3.47 15.53
C TYR A 78 -18.04 2.01 15.08
N VAL A 79 -18.50 1.09 15.95
CA VAL A 79 -18.72 -0.32 15.59
C VAL A 79 -19.77 -0.42 14.48
N GLU A 80 -20.93 0.23 14.66
CA GLU A 80 -22.03 0.15 13.69
C GLU A 80 -21.73 0.85 12.36
N VAL A 81 -21.15 2.05 12.41
CA VAL A 81 -21.02 2.91 11.23
C VAL A 81 -19.73 2.65 10.47
N PHE A 82 -18.61 2.55 11.18
CA PHE A 82 -17.29 2.36 10.58
C PHE A 82 -16.78 0.92 10.64
N GLY A 83 -17.51 0.00 11.30
CA GLY A 83 -17.06 -1.39 11.44
C GLY A 83 -15.86 -1.51 12.38
N ALA A 84 -15.71 -0.61 13.35
CA ALA A 84 -14.67 -0.71 14.35
C ALA A 84 -14.85 -1.96 15.23
N GLU A 85 -13.75 -2.51 15.73
CA GLU A 85 -13.75 -3.59 16.72
C GLU A 85 -13.27 -3.07 18.07
N LEU A 86 -14.05 -3.30 19.13
CA LEU A 86 -13.65 -2.94 20.48
C LEU A 86 -12.61 -3.94 21.01
N MET A 87 -11.43 -3.44 21.36
CA MET A 87 -10.32 -4.28 21.81
C MET A 87 -10.33 -4.36 23.33
N GLY A 88 -10.86 -5.48 23.85
CA GLY A 88 -10.93 -5.74 25.28
C GLY A 88 -11.99 -4.91 26.03
N GLU A 89 -11.94 -4.94 27.36
CA GLU A 89 -12.90 -4.20 28.19
C GLU A 89 -12.46 -2.74 28.39
N PRO A 90 -13.36 -1.75 28.18
CA PRO A 90 -13.06 -0.36 28.49
C PRO A 90 -12.69 -0.16 29.96
N ILE A 91 -11.69 0.69 30.21
CA ILE A 91 -11.29 1.07 31.56
C ILE A 91 -12.29 2.10 32.08
N VAL A 92 -13.12 1.68 33.02
CA VAL A 92 -14.12 2.53 33.68
C VAL A 92 -13.54 3.11 34.96
N MET A 93 -13.61 4.43 35.08
CA MET A 93 -13.16 5.20 36.23
C MET A 93 -14.18 5.08 37.40
N PRO A 94 -13.79 5.40 38.65
CA PRO A 94 -14.69 5.29 39.81
C PRO A 94 -15.98 6.11 39.72
N ASP A 95 -16.01 7.14 38.89
CA ASP A 95 -17.19 7.98 38.62
C ASP A 95 -18.09 7.43 37.50
N GLY A 96 -17.75 6.27 36.92
CA GLY A 96 -18.50 5.59 35.87
C GLY A 96 -18.15 6.01 34.44
N ARG A 97 -17.29 7.02 34.25
CA ARG A 97 -16.81 7.43 32.91
C ARG A 97 -15.78 6.43 32.37
N ILE A 98 -15.72 6.28 31.05
CA ILE A 98 -14.66 5.52 30.38
C ILE A 98 -13.42 6.41 30.33
N GLY A 99 -12.37 6.03 31.06
CA GLY A 99 -11.08 6.71 31.02
C GLY A 99 -10.25 6.30 29.80
N HIS A 100 -10.44 5.07 29.30
CA HIS A 100 -9.72 4.56 28.14
C HIS A 100 -10.43 3.36 27.51
N SER A 101 -10.47 3.33 26.18
CA SER A 101 -10.81 2.17 25.36
C SER A 101 -9.98 2.18 24.09
N GLU A 102 -9.65 0.99 23.59
CA GLU A 102 -8.96 0.81 22.33
C GLU A 102 -9.93 0.26 21.28
N LEU A 103 -9.92 0.83 20.08
CA LEU A 103 -10.68 0.30 18.94
C LEU A 103 -9.73 0.02 17.77
N ALA A 104 -9.86 -1.16 17.17
CA ALA A 104 -9.24 -1.47 15.89
C ALA A 104 -10.16 -0.98 14.77
N LEU A 105 -9.60 -0.29 13.78
CA LEU A 105 -10.36 0.28 12.67
C LEU A 105 -9.46 0.41 11.44
N ALA A 106 -9.91 -0.15 10.30
CA ALA A 106 -9.21 -0.08 9.00
C ALA A 106 -7.70 -0.44 9.07
N GLY A 107 -7.36 -1.52 9.80
CA GLY A 107 -5.98 -1.96 10.01
C GLY A 107 -5.17 -1.13 11.01
N GLY A 108 -5.71 0.00 11.47
CA GLY A 108 -5.12 0.88 12.48
C GLY A 108 -5.77 0.76 13.85
N ARG A 109 -5.38 1.68 14.75
CA ARG A 109 -5.92 1.76 16.10
C ARG A 109 -6.27 3.20 16.46
N ILE A 110 -7.36 3.37 17.19
CA ILE A 110 -7.74 4.63 17.82
C ILE A 110 -7.97 4.41 19.31
N TYR A 111 -7.67 5.43 20.10
CA TYR A 111 -8.00 5.45 21.53
C TYR A 111 -9.16 6.39 21.76
N LEU A 112 -9.99 6.06 22.75
CA LEU A 112 -11.21 6.80 23.03
C LEU A 112 -11.42 6.90 24.55
N SER A 113 -11.90 8.05 25.02
CA SER A 113 -12.38 8.24 26.39
C SER A 113 -13.57 9.19 26.43
N ASP A 114 -14.25 9.20 27.56
CA ASP A 114 -15.11 10.31 27.93
C ASP A 114 -14.27 11.58 28.12
N ALA A 115 -14.90 12.73 28.01
CA ALA A 115 -14.28 14.00 28.33
C ALA A 115 -14.00 14.12 29.84
N HIS A 116 -12.80 14.59 30.17
CA HIS A 116 -12.36 15.00 31.50
C HIS A 116 -11.81 16.43 31.44
N PRO A 117 -12.67 17.46 31.33
CA PRO A 117 -12.24 18.86 31.24
C PRO A 117 -11.36 19.30 32.42
N GLU A 118 -11.54 18.68 33.59
CA GLU A 118 -10.74 18.92 34.79
C GLU A 118 -9.23 18.65 34.62
N ILE A 119 -8.85 17.83 33.64
CA ILE A 119 -7.46 17.52 33.28
C ILE A 119 -7.14 17.88 31.82
N GLY A 120 -8.01 18.66 31.16
CA GLY A 120 -7.79 19.15 29.81
C GLY A 120 -8.13 18.16 28.68
N VAL A 121 -8.75 17.03 28.99
CA VAL A 121 -9.27 16.08 27.98
C VAL A 121 -10.68 16.53 27.61
N VAL A 122 -10.82 17.23 26.48
CA VAL A 122 -12.07 17.89 26.09
C VAL A 122 -12.61 17.33 24.78
N ALA A 123 -13.92 17.14 24.72
CA ALA A 123 -14.59 16.78 23.47
C ALA A 123 -14.57 17.97 22.48
N PRO A 124 -14.64 17.73 21.16
CA PRO A 124 -14.70 18.78 20.16
C PRO A 124 -15.87 19.76 20.40
N THR A 125 -15.64 21.03 20.06
CA THR A 125 -16.73 22.01 19.98
C THR A 125 -17.47 21.80 18.67
N PRO A 126 -18.82 21.64 18.67
CA PRO A 126 -19.56 21.41 17.43
C PRO A 126 -19.30 22.49 16.38
N GLY A 127 -18.93 22.07 15.17
CA GLY A 127 -18.59 22.97 14.06
C GLY A 127 -17.14 23.47 14.06
N GLU A 128 -16.35 23.16 15.07
CA GLU A 128 -14.93 23.53 15.16
C GLU A 128 -14.05 22.27 15.20
N ALA A 129 -13.47 21.92 14.05
CA ALA A 129 -12.52 20.81 13.95
C ALA A 129 -11.10 21.36 13.76
N THR A 130 -10.20 21.01 14.68
CA THR A 130 -8.77 21.39 14.61
C THR A 130 -7.93 20.36 13.85
N VAL A 131 -8.42 19.13 13.77
CA VAL A 131 -7.79 18.01 13.05
C VAL A 131 -8.84 17.28 12.22
N SER A 132 -8.39 16.47 11.28
CA SER A 132 -9.27 15.52 10.59
C SER A 132 -8.63 14.15 10.56
N LEU A 133 -9.45 13.15 10.83
CA LEU A 133 -9.06 11.75 10.86
C LEU A 133 -9.28 11.17 9.47
N MET A 134 -8.23 10.62 8.86
CA MET A 134 -8.30 10.06 7.52
C MET A 134 -8.59 8.57 7.63
N LEU A 135 -9.64 8.11 6.96
CA LEU A 135 -10.14 6.74 7.04
C LEU A 135 -10.34 6.17 5.64
N SER A 136 -9.60 5.09 5.34
CA SER A 136 -9.81 4.29 4.15
C SER A 136 -11.05 3.40 4.34
N VAL A 137 -11.95 3.44 3.36
CA VAL A 137 -13.20 2.67 3.35
C VAL A 137 -13.44 2.07 1.97
N THR A 138 -14.27 1.03 1.89
CA THR A 138 -14.56 0.37 0.61
C THR A 138 -15.38 1.24 -0.34
N ASP A 139 -16.33 2.02 0.19
CA ASP A 139 -17.18 2.94 -0.59
C ASP A 139 -17.45 4.22 0.24
N ALA A 140 -16.84 5.33 -0.16
CA ALA A 140 -16.94 6.61 0.53
C ALA A 140 -18.36 7.20 0.48
N ASP A 141 -19.12 6.99 -0.60
CA ASP A 141 -20.48 7.49 -0.75
C ASP A 141 -21.44 6.71 0.17
N ALA A 142 -21.33 5.38 0.19
CA ALA A 142 -22.14 4.52 1.05
C ALA A 142 -21.85 4.76 2.54
N THR A 143 -20.58 4.88 2.92
CA THR A 143 -20.21 5.22 4.30
C THR A 143 -20.70 6.62 4.67
N ARG A 144 -20.57 7.62 3.79
CA ARG A 144 -21.14 8.96 4.03
C ARG A 144 -22.65 8.88 4.26
N ALA A 145 -23.38 8.16 3.42
CA ALA A 145 -24.83 8.01 3.58
C ALA A 145 -25.20 7.38 4.94
N ARG A 146 -24.42 6.39 5.40
CA ARG A 146 -24.60 5.78 6.72
C ARG A 146 -24.34 6.77 7.86
N VAL A 147 -23.28 7.57 7.76
CA VAL A 147 -22.96 8.62 8.74
C VAL A 147 -24.10 9.61 8.85
N LEU A 148 -24.62 10.10 7.72
CA LEU A 148 -25.77 11.02 7.69
C LEU A 148 -27.03 10.39 8.32
N ALA A 149 -27.31 9.12 8.01
CA ALA A 149 -28.45 8.40 8.57
C ALA A 149 -28.34 8.18 10.09
N ARG A 150 -27.13 8.22 10.65
CA ARG A 150 -26.84 7.97 12.08
C ARG A 150 -26.44 9.24 12.84
N GLY A 151 -26.89 10.40 12.36
CA GLY A 151 -26.80 11.67 13.09
C GLY A 151 -25.50 12.44 12.89
N GLY A 152 -24.61 11.98 12.01
CA GLY A 152 -23.48 12.78 11.53
C GLY A 152 -23.91 13.76 10.44
N THR A 153 -23.00 14.64 10.04
CA THR A 153 -23.25 15.67 9.01
C THR A 153 -22.20 15.61 7.90
N GLY A 154 -22.58 16.02 6.69
CA GLY A 154 -21.67 16.17 5.56
C GLY A 154 -21.09 17.57 5.52
N ASP A 155 -19.77 17.68 5.37
CA ASP A 155 -19.09 18.97 5.18
C ASP A 155 -19.23 19.45 3.72
N ARG A 156 -18.99 18.55 2.76
CA ARG A 156 -19.08 18.81 1.32
C ARG A 156 -19.64 17.62 0.55
N GLU A 157 -19.99 17.85 -0.71
CA GLU A 157 -20.43 16.78 -1.61
C GLU A 157 -19.24 15.90 -2.02
N PRO A 158 -19.42 14.57 -2.10
CA PRO A 158 -18.34 13.68 -2.50
C PRO A 158 -17.84 14.00 -3.89
N TYR A 159 -16.53 13.87 -4.08
CA TYR A 159 -15.87 14.23 -5.32
C TYR A 159 -14.72 13.28 -5.64
N ASP A 160 -14.41 13.21 -6.92
CA ASP A 160 -13.29 12.44 -7.44
C ASP A 160 -12.06 13.35 -7.48
N GLY A 161 -10.95 12.87 -6.94
CA GLY A 161 -9.70 13.62 -6.92
C GLY A 161 -8.60 12.85 -6.21
N TYR A 162 -7.35 13.10 -6.62
CA TYR A 162 -6.20 12.37 -6.08
C TYR A 162 -6.31 10.84 -6.24
N GLY A 163 -6.86 10.39 -7.38
CA GLY A 163 -7.01 8.95 -7.70
C GLY A 163 -8.06 8.18 -6.91
N GLN A 164 -8.88 8.87 -6.12
CA GLN A 164 -9.83 8.23 -5.22
C GLN A 164 -11.14 9.01 -5.16
N ARG A 165 -12.19 8.31 -4.73
CA ARG A 165 -13.46 8.90 -4.34
C ARG A 165 -13.30 9.43 -2.92
N ASN A 166 -13.53 10.72 -2.72
CA ASN A 166 -13.36 11.39 -1.43
C ASN A 166 -14.70 11.88 -0.89
N ALA A 167 -14.93 11.71 0.41
CA ALA A 167 -16.03 12.32 1.13
C ALA A 167 -15.56 12.88 2.47
N TRP A 168 -16.24 13.91 2.98
CA TRP A 168 -15.94 14.51 4.28
C TRP A 168 -17.18 14.55 5.15
N VAL A 169 -17.05 14.04 6.37
CA VAL A 169 -18.14 13.94 7.33
C VAL A 169 -17.69 14.39 8.72
N VAL A 170 -18.67 14.75 9.55
CA VAL A 170 -18.48 14.99 10.98
C VAL A 170 -19.37 13.99 11.71
N ASP A 171 -18.80 13.25 12.66
CA ASP A 171 -19.56 12.30 13.46
C ASP A 171 -20.44 13.01 14.51
N PRO A 172 -21.38 12.31 15.16
CA PRO A 172 -22.25 12.93 16.18
C PRO A 172 -21.51 13.48 17.41
N PHE A 173 -20.24 13.13 17.58
CA PHE A 173 -19.40 13.53 18.71
C PHE A 173 -18.50 14.72 18.38
N GLY A 174 -18.56 15.21 17.14
CA GLY A 174 -17.89 16.42 16.67
C GLY A 174 -16.53 16.19 16.01
N HIS A 175 -16.09 14.95 15.82
CA HIS A 175 -14.84 14.67 15.12
C HIS A 175 -15.04 14.70 13.60
N ARG A 176 -14.10 15.33 12.90
CA ARG A 176 -14.11 15.44 11.43
C ARG A 176 -13.33 14.30 10.81
N TRP A 177 -13.93 13.65 9.81
CA TRP A 177 -13.38 12.49 9.12
C TRP A 177 -13.28 12.76 7.60
N GLY A 178 -12.14 12.39 7.02
CA GLY A 178 -11.95 12.25 5.58
C GLY A 178 -12.08 10.78 5.20
N LEU A 179 -13.02 10.47 4.30
CA LEU A 179 -13.29 9.12 3.80
C LEU A 179 -12.68 8.98 2.41
N HIS A 180 -11.91 7.91 2.21
CA HIS A 180 -11.26 7.62 0.94
C HIS A 180 -11.62 6.22 0.48
N SER A 181 -12.10 6.09 -0.74
CA SER A 181 -12.32 4.80 -1.40
C SER A 181 -11.82 4.84 -2.84
N PRO A 182 -11.56 3.69 -3.49
CA PRO A 182 -11.28 3.65 -4.92
C PRO A 182 -12.39 4.32 -5.74
N LEU A 183 -12.04 4.87 -6.92
CA LEU A 183 -13.03 5.38 -7.88
C LEU A 183 -13.97 4.26 -8.33
N ARG A 184 -15.27 4.53 -8.47
CA ARG A 184 -16.26 3.50 -8.85
C ARG A 184 -15.92 2.77 -10.15
N ALA A 185 -15.50 3.49 -11.18
CA ALA A 185 -15.10 2.88 -12.45
C ALA A 185 -13.90 1.93 -12.28
N ASN A 186 -12.97 2.25 -11.37
CA ASN A 186 -11.85 1.38 -11.05
C ASN A 186 -12.31 0.21 -10.15
N ALA A 187 -13.13 0.48 -9.14
CA ALA A 187 -13.65 -0.55 -8.23
C ALA A 187 -14.49 -1.62 -8.96
N GLU A 188 -15.35 -1.21 -9.91
CA GLU A 188 -16.14 -2.12 -10.74
C GLU A 188 -15.25 -2.92 -11.71
N ARG A 189 -14.21 -2.29 -12.26
CA ARG A 189 -13.22 -2.95 -13.14
C ARG A 189 -12.22 -3.84 -12.38
N THR A 190 -11.92 -3.57 -11.10
CA THR A 190 -11.00 -4.39 -10.30
C THR A 190 -11.71 -5.43 -9.46
N ALA A 191 -13.02 -5.27 -9.19
CA ALA A 191 -13.78 -6.24 -8.42
C ALA A 191 -13.70 -7.62 -9.09
N ALA A 192 -13.68 -7.71 -10.42
CA ALA A 192 -13.77 -8.98 -11.15
C ALA A 192 -12.51 -9.88 -11.19
N TYR A 193 -11.38 -9.50 -10.59
CA TYR A 193 -10.18 -10.35 -10.61
C TYR A 193 -10.42 -11.69 -9.88
N ARG A 194 -9.94 -12.76 -10.49
CA ARG A 194 -9.97 -14.12 -9.97
C ARG A 194 -8.60 -14.56 -9.51
N HIS A 195 -8.53 -15.66 -8.77
CA HIS A 195 -7.27 -16.32 -8.46
C HIS A 195 -6.43 -16.52 -9.74
N GLY A 196 -5.19 -16.07 -9.72
CA GLY A 196 -4.26 -16.17 -10.84
C GLY A 196 -4.31 -15.00 -11.83
N ASP A 197 -5.28 -14.08 -11.73
CA ASP A 197 -5.28 -12.86 -12.55
C ASP A 197 -4.23 -11.85 -12.05
N VAL A 198 -3.82 -10.93 -12.93
CA VAL A 198 -2.97 -9.80 -12.57
C VAL A 198 -3.86 -8.60 -12.24
N GLY A 199 -3.85 -8.18 -10.97
CA GLY A 199 -4.61 -7.02 -10.53
C GLY A 199 -3.85 -5.70 -10.61
N TYR A 200 -2.53 -5.80 -10.56
CA TYR A 200 -1.62 -4.66 -10.60
C TYR A 200 -0.31 -5.07 -11.27
N VAL A 201 0.27 -4.14 -12.01
CA VAL A 201 1.64 -4.26 -12.53
C VAL A 201 2.45 -3.02 -12.19
N SER A 202 3.76 -3.17 -12.12
CA SER A 202 4.67 -2.05 -12.01
C SER A 202 5.83 -2.17 -12.98
N LEU A 203 6.19 -1.05 -13.61
CA LEU A 203 7.47 -0.94 -14.30
C LEU A 203 8.55 -0.67 -13.27
N TRP A 204 9.39 -1.67 -13.06
CA TRP A 204 10.57 -1.57 -12.21
C TRP A 204 11.73 -1.13 -13.10
N VAL A 205 12.19 0.10 -12.88
CA VAL A 205 13.13 0.80 -13.77
C VAL A 205 14.27 1.45 -12.95
N PRO A 206 15.40 1.79 -13.58
CA PRO A 206 16.47 2.51 -12.90
C PRO A 206 16.05 3.91 -12.44
N ASP A 207 15.42 4.69 -13.33
CA ASP A 207 15.00 6.06 -13.09
C ASP A 207 13.49 6.21 -13.36
N GLN A 208 12.76 6.52 -12.30
CA GLN A 208 11.31 6.59 -12.29
C GLN A 208 10.77 7.80 -13.05
N GLU A 209 11.27 9.00 -12.76
CA GLU A 209 10.82 10.24 -13.43
C GLU A 209 11.14 10.22 -14.93
N ARG A 210 12.21 9.52 -15.30
CA ARG A 210 12.57 9.32 -16.70
C ARG A 210 11.61 8.36 -17.42
N ALA A 211 11.25 7.23 -16.78
CA ALA A 211 10.25 6.32 -17.32
C ALA A 211 8.88 7.00 -17.45
N GLU A 212 8.44 7.75 -16.44
CA GLU A 212 7.17 8.47 -16.49
C GLU A 212 7.11 9.43 -17.69
N ARG A 213 8.17 10.22 -17.93
CA ARG A 213 8.27 11.09 -19.12
C ARG A 213 8.23 10.31 -20.43
N PHE A 214 8.95 9.19 -20.50
CA PHE A 214 8.98 8.33 -21.69
C PHE A 214 7.58 7.77 -22.00
N TYR A 215 6.93 7.11 -21.04
CA TYR A 215 5.63 6.49 -21.26
C TYR A 215 4.48 7.49 -21.38
N SER A 216 4.56 8.67 -20.76
CA SER A 216 3.65 9.79 -21.07
C SER A 216 3.75 10.21 -22.54
N ALA A 217 4.96 10.26 -23.11
CA ALA A 217 5.15 10.65 -24.51
C ALA A 217 4.69 9.55 -25.49
N VAL A 218 4.93 8.27 -25.16
CA VAL A 218 4.64 7.13 -26.05
C VAL A 218 3.20 6.65 -25.95
N LEU A 219 2.66 6.54 -24.74
CA LEU A 219 1.34 5.94 -24.47
C LEU A 219 0.29 6.97 -24.05
N GLY A 220 0.66 8.24 -23.88
CA GLY A 220 -0.26 9.27 -23.37
C GLY A 220 -0.62 9.09 -21.90
N TRP A 221 0.17 8.33 -21.13
CA TRP A 221 -0.09 8.09 -19.72
C TRP A 221 -0.09 9.37 -18.90
N GLU A 222 -1.14 9.52 -18.09
CA GLU A 222 -1.24 10.52 -17.03
C GLU A 222 -1.10 9.82 -15.67
N PHE A 223 -0.45 10.48 -14.72
CA PHE A 223 -0.19 9.92 -13.39
C PHE A 223 -1.06 10.57 -12.30
N GLU A 224 -1.33 9.81 -11.24
CA GLU A 224 -2.03 10.32 -10.06
C GLU A 224 -1.23 11.41 -9.33
N PRO A 225 -1.86 12.50 -8.84
CA PRO A 225 -1.14 13.58 -8.17
C PRO A 225 -0.48 13.07 -6.88
N GLY A 226 0.85 13.22 -6.78
CA GLY A 226 1.62 12.78 -5.62
C GLY A 226 1.84 11.27 -5.54
N GLY A 227 1.50 10.54 -6.61
CA GLY A 227 1.79 9.12 -6.76
C GLY A 227 2.41 8.84 -8.12
N HIS A 228 2.66 7.55 -8.37
CA HIS A 228 3.34 7.05 -9.57
C HIS A 228 2.51 5.99 -10.28
N GLN A 229 1.20 6.04 -10.04
CA GLN A 229 0.20 5.18 -10.64
C GLN A 229 -0.41 5.88 -11.85
N VAL A 230 -0.57 5.15 -12.94
CA VAL A 230 -1.21 5.62 -14.17
C VAL A 230 -2.72 5.69 -13.97
N ARG A 231 -3.34 6.76 -14.46
CA ARG A 231 -4.79 6.95 -14.39
C ARG A 231 -5.53 6.12 -15.43
N GLY A 232 -6.63 5.52 -15.00
CA GLY A 232 -7.62 4.93 -15.90
C GLY A 232 -7.24 3.59 -16.53
N THR A 233 -6.04 3.05 -16.26
CA THR A 233 -5.59 1.80 -16.87
C THR A 233 -6.14 0.56 -16.17
N VAL A 234 -6.28 -0.53 -16.92
CA VAL A 234 -6.49 -1.87 -16.37
C VAL A 234 -5.48 -2.86 -16.97
N PRO A 235 -4.80 -3.68 -16.13
CA PRO A 235 -4.77 -3.60 -14.67
C PRO A 235 -4.20 -2.25 -14.19
N SER A 236 -4.24 -2.01 -12.87
CA SER A 236 -3.61 -0.81 -12.33
C SER A 236 -2.11 -0.85 -12.62
N ILE A 237 -1.55 0.23 -13.16
CA ILE A 237 -0.14 0.30 -13.55
C ILE A 237 0.56 1.32 -12.66
N GLY A 238 1.70 0.96 -12.08
CA GLY A 238 2.60 1.90 -11.42
C GLY A 238 4.01 1.90 -12.00
N VAL A 239 4.84 2.85 -11.57
CA VAL A 239 6.26 2.92 -11.91
C VAL A 239 7.07 2.98 -10.62
N GLN A 240 8.16 2.22 -10.54
CA GLN A 240 9.04 2.17 -9.38
C GLN A 240 10.50 2.28 -9.82
N GLY A 241 11.19 3.28 -9.27
CA GLY A 241 12.61 3.53 -9.53
C GLY A 241 13.58 2.67 -8.70
N GLY A 242 14.86 2.77 -9.05
CA GLY A 242 15.96 2.14 -8.31
C GLY A 242 16.16 0.65 -8.58
N GLN A 243 15.51 0.11 -9.61
CA GLN A 243 15.63 -1.31 -9.99
C GLN A 243 16.48 -1.48 -11.24
N SER A 244 17.40 -2.43 -11.21
CA SER A 244 18.22 -2.80 -12.37
C SER A 244 18.56 -4.30 -12.30
N PRO A 245 18.29 -5.10 -13.35
CA PRO A 245 17.75 -4.70 -14.65
C PRO A 245 16.27 -4.26 -14.59
N ALA A 246 15.82 -3.55 -15.62
CA ALA A 246 14.42 -3.15 -15.73
C ALA A 246 13.52 -4.36 -16.05
N THR A 247 12.31 -4.40 -15.48
CA THR A 247 11.34 -5.49 -15.70
C THR A 247 9.91 -5.00 -15.51
N LEU A 248 8.95 -5.67 -16.15
CA LEU A 248 7.57 -5.68 -15.68
C LEU A 248 7.46 -6.56 -14.43
N PHE A 249 6.99 -5.98 -13.33
CA PHE A 249 6.64 -6.67 -12.10
C PHE A 249 5.13 -6.90 -12.05
N CYS A 250 4.69 -8.14 -11.81
CA CYS A 250 3.27 -8.49 -11.78
C CYS A 250 2.82 -8.86 -10.35
N CYS A 251 1.65 -8.37 -9.95
CA CYS A 251 0.97 -8.75 -8.72
C CYS A 251 -0.25 -9.63 -9.05
N TYR A 252 -0.21 -10.89 -8.63
CA TYR A 252 -1.25 -11.87 -8.89
C TYR A 252 -2.27 -11.93 -7.74
N ALA A 253 -3.54 -11.93 -8.11
CA ALA A 253 -4.66 -12.20 -7.23
C ALA A 253 -4.57 -13.64 -6.70
N VAL A 254 -4.71 -13.84 -5.39
CA VAL A 254 -4.84 -15.16 -4.77
C VAL A 254 -5.95 -15.14 -3.73
N ASP A 255 -6.57 -16.29 -3.49
CA ASP A 255 -7.60 -16.41 -2.45
C ASP A 255 -7.01 -16.34 -1.04
N ASP A 256 -5.78 -16.81 -0.88
CA ASP A 256 -5.06 -16.88 0.39
C ASP A 256 -3.56 -16.68 0.17
N VAL A 257 -3.02 -15.58 0.71
CA VAL A 257 -1.61 -15.19 0.58
C VAL A 257 -0.68 -16.11 1.36
N ASP A 258 -1.07 -16.54 2.55
CA ASP A 258 -0.23 -17.40 3.39
C ASP A 258 -0.12 -18.81 2.74
N ALA A 259 -1.22 -19.32 2.19
CA ALA A 259 -1.20 -20.55 1.40
C ALA A 259 -0.41 -20.41 0.09
N ALA A 260 -0.46 -19.25 -0.57
CA ALA A 260 0.37 -18.97 -1.75
C ALA A 260 1.87 -18.96 -1.40
N ILE A 261 2.27 -18.35 -0.27
CA ILE A 261 3.65 -18.34 0.22
C ILE A 261 4.20 -19.76 0.40
N GLU A 262 3.43 -20.65 1.02
CA GLU A 262 3.85 -22.04 1.20
C GLU A 262 4.04 -22.76 -0.15
N ARG A 263 3.15 -22.50 -1.12
CA ARG A 263 3.27 -23.06 -2.47
C ARG A 263 4.49 -22.52 -3.22
N VAL A 264 4.79 -21.22 -3.09
CA VAL A 264 6.01 -20.60 -3.65
C VAL A 264 7.25 -21.31 -3.13
N ARG A 265 7.34 -21.49 -1.81
CA ARG A 265 8.48 -22.18 -1.17
C ARG A 265 8.59 -23.63 -1.64
N ALA A 266 7.46 -24.35 -1.70
CA ALA A 266 7.44 -25.74 -2.14
C ALA A 266 7.82 -25.92 -3.62
N ALA A 267 7.50 -24.94 -4.48
CA ALA A 267 7.83 -24.95 -5.90
C ALA A 267 9.25 -24.45 -6.22
N GLY A 268 10.04 -24.10 -5.19
CA GLY A 268 11.45 -23.67 -5.34
C GLY A 268 11.66 -22.16 -5.53
N GLY A 269 10.62 -21.35 -5.31
CA GLY A 269 10.73 -19.90 -5.27
C GLY A 269 11.10 -19.36 -3.88
N GLN A 270 11.26 -18.05 -3.78
CA GLN A 270 11.63 -17.33 -2.56
C GLN A 270 10.51 -16.36 -2.17
N PRO A 271 9.66 -16.69 -1.18
CA PRO A 271 8.66 -15.76 -0.69
C PRO A 271 9.28 -14.75 0.30
N GLY A 272 8.84 -13.51 0.23
CA GLY A 272 9.08 -12.47 1.23
C GLY A 272 8.13 -12.59 2.41
N GLU A 273 8.30 -11.70 3.40
CA GLU A 273 7.37 -11.60 4.53
C GLU A 273 6.05 -10.98 4.06
N PRO A 274 4.89 -11.56 4.44
CA PRO A 274 3.60 -10.97 4.10
C PRO A 274 3.38 -9.66 4.87
N THR A 275 2.81 -8.67 4.20
CA THR A 275 2.41 -7.39 4.80
C THR A 275 0.91 -7.18 4.67
N ASP A 276 0.29 -6.60 5.69
CA ASP A 276 -1.11 -6.18 5.65
C ASP A 276 -1.17 -4.73 5.19
N GLU A 277 -1.60 -4.52 3.94
CA GLU A 277 -1.76 -3.19 3.34
C GLU A 277 -3.22 -2.72 3.44
N PRO A 278 -3.49 -1.41 3.30
CA PRO A 278 -4.87 -0.88 3.28
C PRO A 278 -5.79 -1.51 2.22
N TRP A 279 -5.22 -2.08 1.16
CA TRP A 279 -5.92 -2.74 0.07
C TRP A 279 -5.88 -4.28 0.13
N GLY A 280 -5.31 -4.87 1.18
CA GLY A 280 -5.29 -6.31 1.39
C GLY A 280 -3.93 -6.85 1.83
N ARG A 281 -3.91 -8.11 2.25
CA ARG A 281 -2.68 -8.83 2.55
C ARG A 281 -1.90 -9.05 1.26
N THR A 282 -0.59 -8.83 1.29
CA THR A 282 0.29 -8.98 0.12
C THR A 282 1.60 -9.65 0.49
N ALA A 283 2.30 -10.24 -0.48
CA ALA A 283 3.66 -10.72 -0.31
C ALA A 283 4.45 -10.62 -1.62
N ASN A 284 5.62 -9.99 -1.55
CA ASN A 284 6.60 -10.02 -2.64
C ASN A 284 7.29 -11.38 -2.67
N CYS A 285 7.55 -11.90 -3.86
CA CYS A 285 8.13 -13.21 -4.11
C CYS A 285 9.15 -13.14 -5.25
N THR A 286 9.97 -14.18 -5.35
CA THR A 286 10.79 -14.46 -6.53
C THR A 286 10.50 -15.88 -6.99
N ASP A 287 10.32 -16.09 -8.28
CA ASP A 287 10.04 -17.41 -8.84
C ASP A 287 11.28 -18.33 -8.78
N ASN A 288 11.16 -19.56 -9.28
CA ASN A 288 12.25 -20.52 -9.32
C ASN A 288 13.33 -20.21 -10.39
N GLN A 289 13.18 -19.13 -11.15
CA GLN A 289 14.10 -18.68 -12.20
C GLN A 289 14.81 -17.37 -11.82
N GLY A 290 14.30 -16.64 -10.82
CA GLY A 290 14.81 -15.34 -10.38
C GLY A 290 13.93 -14.14 -10.76
N LEU A 291 12.73 -14.34 -11.33
CA LEU A 291 11.80 -13.26 -11.67
C LEU A 291 11.06 -12.78 -10.42
N PRO A 292 11.10 -11.47 -10.10
CA PRO A 292 10.30 -10.93 -9.00
C PRO A 292 8.82 -10.80 -9.40
N PHE A 293 7.93 -11.14 -8.47
CA PHE A 293 6.48 -10.93 -8.58
C PHE A 293 5.88 -10.72 -7.19
N ALA A 294 4.58 -10.44 -7.09
CA ALA A 294 3.86 -10.48 -5.81
C ALA A 294 2.55 -11.24 -5.90
N VAL A 295 2.03 -11.59 -4.73
CA VAL A 295 0.66 -12.07 -4.57
C VAL A 295 -0.10 -11.14 -3.64
N TYR A 296 -1.40 -10.97 -3.88
CA TYR A 296 -2.29 -10.21 -3.00
C TYR A 296 -3.63 -10.92 -2.83
N ALA A 297 -4.22 -10.78 -1.65
CA ALA A 297 -5.50 -11.38 -1.34
C ALA A 297 -6.62 -10.68 -2.13
N VAL A 298 -7.39 -11.44 -2.89
CA VAL A 298 -8.70 -10.98 -3.38
C VAL A 298 -9.66 -11.06 -2.20
N PRO A 299 -10.50 -10.03 -1.94
CA PRO A 299 -11.53 -10.11 -0.91
C PRO A 299 -12.40 -11.35 -1.16
N PRO A 300 -12.76 -12.13 -0.11
CA PRO A 300 -13.59 -13.31 -0.28
C PRO A 300 -14.92 -12.94 -0.94
N ARG A 301 -15.32 -13.75 -1.91
CA ARG A 301 -16.58 -13.59 -2.64
C ARG A 301 -17.46 -14.82 -2.41
N ASP A 302 -18.76 -14.58 -2.31
CA ASP A 302 -19.74 -15.66 -2.18
C ASP A 302 -19.80 -16.51 -3.47
N GLU A 303 -19.52 -15.91 -4.63
CA GLU A 303 -19.50 -16.58 -5.94
C GLU A 303 -18.41 -16.00 -6.87
N GLU A 304 -17.86 -16.85 -7.75
CA GLU A 304 -16.91 -16.44 -8.78
C GLU A 304 -17.63 -15.60 -9.86
N PRO A 305 -17.10 -14.44 -10.27
CA PRO A 305 -17.76 -13.59 -11.26
C PRO A 305 -17.90 -14.34 -12.60
N PRO A 306 -19.02 -14.19 -13.35
CA PRO A 306 -19.14 -14.71 -14.70
C PRO A 306 -18.00 -14.24 -15.61
N SER A 307 -17.66 -15.01 -16.65
CA SER A 307 -16.58 -14.63 -17.58
C SER A 307 -16.82 -13.29 -18.29
N ALA A 308 -18.10 -12.95 -18.54
CA ALA A 308 -18.49 -11.68 -19.15
C ALA A 308 -18.23 -10.44 -18.27
N ASP A 309 -18.02 -10.64 -16.97
CA ASP A 309 -17.77 -9.55 -16.01
C ASP A 309 -16.28 -9.32 -15.76
N ARG A 310 -15.39 -10.08 -16.44
CA ARG A 310 -13.94 -9.85 -16.34
C ARG A 310 -13.57 -8.44 -16.82
N PRO A 311 -12.51 -7.84 -16.28
CA PRO A 311 -12.04 -6.55 -16.76
C PRO A 311 -11.61 -6.67 -18.23
N SER A 312 -11.70 -5.58 -18.99
CA SER A 312 -11.14 -5.48 -20.35
C SER A 312 -9.94 -4.53 -20.37
N ALA A 313 -8.90 -4.96 -21.09
CA ALA A 313 -7.70 -4.20 -21.40
C ALA A 313 -7.71 -3.87 -22.90
N ASP A 314 -8.70 -3.07 -23.31
CA ASP A 314 -9.00 -2.75 -24.71
C ASP A 314 -8.66 -1.30 -25.09
N GLN A 315 -8.21 -0.49 -24.12
CA GLN A 315 -7.91 0.93 -24.34
C GLN A 315 -6.43 1.15 -24.60
N ALA A 316 -6.11 2.16 -25.41
CA ALA A 316 -4.74 2.60 -25.58
C ALA A 316 -4.09 2.92 -24.22
N GLY A 317 -2.90 2.38 -23.99
CA GLY A 317 -2.18 2.47 -22.71
C GLY A 317 -2.47 1.35 -21.71
N ASP A 318 -3.47 0.49 -21.94
CA ASP A 318 -3.69 -0.71 -21.13
C ASP A 318 -2.63 -1.80 -21.39
N LEU A 319 -2.44 -2.70 -20.43
CA LEU A 319 -1.65 -3.91 -20.62
C LEU A 319 -2.52 -5.00 -21.25
N GLY A 320 -2.42 -5.18 -22.57
CA GLY A 320 -3.18 -6.21 -23.28
C GLY A 320 -2.64 -7.62 -23.06
N TYR A 321 -1.31 -7.73 -22.87
CA TYR A 321 -0.63 -9.01 -22.69
C TYR A 321 0.65 -8.84 -21.86
N ALA A 322 0.99 -9.83 -21.03
CA ALA A 322 2.25 -9.87 -20.29
C ALA A 322 3.06 -11.13 -20.65
N VAL A 323 4.35 -10.97 -20.94
CA VAL A 323 5.23 -12.11 -21.23
C VAL A 323 6.19 -12.32 -20.06
N ILE A 324 6.17 -13.52 -19.49
CA ILE A 324 7.15 -14.04 -18.55
C ILE A 324 8.29 -14.64 -19.37
N GLY A 325 9.37 -13.86 -19.57
CA GLY A 325 10.56 -14.31 -20.28
C GLY A 325 11.57 -14.90 -19.31
N VAL A 326 11.89 -16.19 -19.44
CA VAL A 326 12.74 -16.95 -18.51
C VAL A 326 13.74 -17.85 -19.24
N PRO A 327 14.79 -18.34 -18.57
CA PRO A 327 15.68 -19.36 -19.12
C PRO A 327 14.97 -20.68 -19.48
N ASP A 328 14.06 -21.18 -18.64
CA ASP A 328 13.34 -22.44 -18.86
C ASP A 328 11.82 -22.27 -18.72
N ALA A 329 11.13 -22.11 -19.84
CA ALA A 329 9.69 -21.89 -19.86
C ALA A 329 8.87 -23.06 -19.29
N ALA A 330 9.35 -24.31 -19.39
CA ALA A 330 8.65 -25.47 -18.87
C ALA A 330 8.71 -25.51 -17.34
N ALA A 331 9.88 -25.21 -16.77
CA ALA A 331 10.06 -25.12 -15.32
C ALA A 331 9.28 -23.92 -14.72
N ALA A 332 9.19 -22.79 -15.43
CA ALA A 332 8.35 -21.68 -15.02
C ALA A 332 6.85 -22.03 -15.10
N ARG A 333 6.41 -22.69 -16.18
CA ARG A 333 5.02 -23.19 -16.27
C ARG A 333 4.66 -24.07 -15.07
N ASP A 334 5.52 -25.02 -14.72
CA ASP A 334 5.26 -25.93 -13.59
C ASP A 334 5.23 -25.20 -12.25
N PHE A 335 6.08 -24.19 -12.08
CA PHE A 335 6.07 -23.31 -10.92
C PHE A 335 4.74 -22.56 -10.80
N TYR A 336 4.33 -21.83 -11.84
CA TYR A 336 3.09 -21.05 -11.78
C TYR A 336 1.83 -21.92 -11.76
N ALA A 337 1.86 -23.13 -12.34
CA ALA A 337 0.79 -24.11 -12.16
C ALA A 337 0.63 -24.52 -10.69
N ALA A 338 1.73 -24.74 -9.96
CA ALA A 338 1.68 -25.06 -8.54
C ALA A 338 1.25 -23.85 -7.67
N VAL A 339 1.73 -22.64 -8.00
CA VAL A 339 1.56 -21.42 -7.18
C VAL A 339 0.27 -20.67 -7.46
N LEU A 340 -0.25 -20.71 -8.69
CA LEU A 340 -1.44 -19.96 -9.11
C LEU A 340 -2.53 -20.84 -9.71
N GLY A 341 -2.31 -22.16 -9.79
CA GLY A 341 -3.29 -23.08 -10.38
C GLY A 341 -3.43 -22.94 -11.89
N TRP A 342 -2.51 -22.22 -12.54
CA TRP A 342 -2.56 -21.98 -13.98
C TRP A 342 -2.49 -23.26 -14.79
N THR A 343 -3.27 -23.31 -15.87
CA THR A 343 -3.04 -24.21 -16.99
C THR A 343 -2.44 -23.41 -18.14
N ALA A 344 -1.63 -24.06 -18.97
CA ALA A 344 -1.03 -23.40 -20.11
C ALA A 344 -0.95 -24.34 -21.32
N THR A 345 -1.33 -23.80 -22.47
CA THR A 345 -1.30 -24.49 -23.76
C THR A 345 0.01 -24.18 -24.48
N PRO A 346 0.71 -25.17 -25.08
CA PRO A 346 1.89 -24.91 -25.90
C PRO A 346 1.63 -23.93 -27.04
N SER A 347 2.57 -23.01 -27.27
CA SER A 347 2.54 -22.03 -28.36
C SER A 347 3.91 -21.99 -29.07
N PRO A 348 4.00 -21.41 -30.28
CA PRO A 348 5.29 -21.28 -30.98
C PRO A 348 6.36 -20.48 -30.21
N ARG A 349 5.95 -19.67 -29.23
CA ARG A 349 6.84 -18.84 -28.39
C ARG A 349 6.94 -19.36 -26.95
N GLY A 350 6.61 -20.63 -26.71
CA GLY A 350 6.64 -21.25 -25.38
C GLY A 350 5.26 -21.76 -24.96
N PHE A 351 4.62 -21.08 -24.01
CA PHE A 351 3.30 -21.43 -23.50
C PHE A 351 2.39 -20.20 -23.43
N GLN A 352 1.11 -20.39 -23.75
CA GLN A 352 0.04 -19.45 -23.48
C GLN A 352 -0.67 -19.90 -22.20
N VAL A 353 -0.77 -19.04 -21.20
CA VAL A 353 -1.57 -19.34 -20.00
C VAL A 353 -3.05 -19.20 -20.34
N ASP A 354 -3.84 -20.19 -19.94
CA ASP A 354 -5.27 -20.22 -20.20
C ASP A 354 -6.04 -19.47 -19.10
N ASP A 355 -7.16 -18.85 -19.47
CA ASP A 355 -8.13 -18.22 -18.55
C ASP A 355 -7.51 -17.21 -17.54
N THR A 356 -6.57 -16.38 -18.01
CA THR A 356 -5.97 -15.28 -17.24
C THR A 356 -6.37 -13.92 -17.75
N PHE A 357 -6.38 -12.93 -16.85
CA PHE A 357 -6.49 -11.51 -17.19
C PHE A 357 -5.33 -10.70 -16.61
N PRO A 358 -4.64 -9.84 -17.40
CA PRO A 358 -4.66 -9.84 -18.86
C PRO A 358 -4.09 -11.17 -19.38
N MET A 359 -4.01 -11.35 -20.70
CA MET A 359 -3.43 -12.57 -21.23
C MET A 359 -1.95 -12.69 -20.87
N ILE A 360 -1.50 -13.90 -20.52
CA ILE A 360 -0.12 -14.16 -20.12
C ILE A 360 0.52 -15.22 -21.01
N GLY A 361 1.77 -14.96 -21.40
CA GLY A 361 2.63 -15.91 -22.07
C GLY A 361 3.86 -16.23 -21.24
N ILE A 362 4.40 -17.43 -21.40
CA ILE A 362 5.67 -17.85 -20.84
C ILE A 362 6.57 -18.23 -21.99
N SER A 363 7.70 -17.53 -22.14
CA SER A 363 8.64 -17.74 -23.24
C SER A 363 10.04 -18.09 -22.74
N ASP A 364 10.74 -18.92 -23.51
CA ASP A 364 12.13 -19.30 -23.27
C ASP A 364 13.11 -18.34 -23.97
N GLY A 365 14.42 -18.62 -23.83
CA GLY A 365 15.47 -17.99 -24.63
C GLY A 365 16.09 -16.73 -24.03
N ARG A 366 15.76 -16.39 -22.78
CA ARG A 366 16.38 -15.28 -22.03
C ARG A 366 17.43 -15.80 -21.07
N ASP A 367 18.64 -15.23 -21.09
CA ASP A 367 19.70 -15.56 -20.13
C ASP A 367 19.36 -15.10 -18.70
N ALA A 368 18.62 -14.00 -18.59
CA ALA A 368 18.13 -13.45 -17.32
C ALA A 368 16.60 -13.27 -17.37
N PRO A 369 15.87 -13.65 -16.30
CA PRO A 369 14.43 -13.52 -16.27
C PRO A 369 14.00 -12.06 -16.28
N ALA A 370 13.01 -11.71 -17.09
CA ALA A 370 12.36 -10.39 -17.06
C ALA A 370 10.97 -10.44 -17.68
N GLY A 371 10.05 -9.70 -17.08
CA GLY A 371 8.70 -9.47 -17.59
C GLY A 371 8.71 -8.45 -18.73
N THR A 372 7.98 -8.74 -19.80
CA THR A 372 7.86 -7.88 -20.99
C THR A 372 6.39 -7.49 -21.19
N PRO A 373 6.04 -6.20 -21.08
CA PRO A 373 4.66 -5.77 -21.29
C PRO A 373 4.33 -5.64 -22.79
N VAL A 374 3.06 -5.86 -23.12
CA VAL A 374 2.48 -5.56 -24.42
C VAL A 374 1.39 -4.51 -24.20
N TRP A 375 1.69 -3.28 -24.62
CA TRP A 375 0.80 -2.13 -24.48
C TRP A 375 -0.15 -2.04 -25.65
N MET A 376 -1.43 -1.82 -25.35
CA MET A 376 -2.41 -1.52 -26.38
C MET A 376 -2.20 -0.10 -26.91
N VAL A 377 -2.31 0.09 -28.23
CA VAL A 377 -2.26 1.40 -28.89
C VAL A 377 -3.26 1.49 -30.02
N ASP A 378 -3.77 2.70 -30.26
CA ASP A 378 -4.70 2.95 -31.37
C ASP A 378 -4.01 2.91 -32.73
N ASP A 379 -2.74 3.32 -32.79
CA ASP A 379 -1.92 3.39 -34.00
C ASP A 379 -0.47 3.01 -33.68
N VAL A 380 -0.06 1.82 -34.16
CA VAL A 380 1.28 1.29 -33.91
C VAL A 380 2.38 2.11 -34.60
N ASP A 381 2.11 2.70 -35.78
CA ASP A 381 3.12 3.47 -36.52
C ASP A 381 3.40 4.80 -35.80
N ALA A 382 2.34 5.46 -35.30
CA ALA A 382 2.47 6.67 -34.51
C ALA A 382 3.20 6.42 -33.19
N ALA A 383 2.85 5.34 -32.48
CA ALA A 383 3.50 4.98 -31.22
C ALA A 383 4.98 4.62 -31.42
N VAL A 384 5.34 3.90 -32.49
CA VAL A 384 6.73 3.60 -32.86
C VAL A 384 7.53 4.87 -33.19
N ALA A 385 6.91 5.86 -33.83
CA ALA A 385 7.54 7.16 -34.02
C ALA A 385 7.79 7.87 -32.68
N ALA A 386 6.82 7.85 -31.77
CA ALA A 386 6.95 8.44 -30.44
C ALA A 386 8.06 7.77 -29.60
N VAL A 387 8.24 6.45 -29.70
CA VAL A 387 9.36 5.72 -29.07
C VAL A 387 10.71 6.29 -29.51
N ARG A 388 10.86 6.51 -30.83
CA ARG A 388 12.09 7.10 -31.40
C ARG A 388 12.35 8.49 -30.85
N ASP A 389 11.32 9.32 -30.83
CA ASP A 389 11.41 10.72 -30.40
C ASP A 389 11.67 10.85 -28.90
N ALA A 390 11.18 9.90 -28.10
CA ALA A 390 11.42 9.80 -26.67
C ALA A 390 12.79 9.20 -26.30
N GLY A 391 13.58 8.75 -27.29
CA GLY A 391 14.94 8.23 -27.09
C GLY A 391 15.04 6.72 -26.85
N GLY A 392 13.98 5.96 -27.14
CA GLY A 392 14.00 4.50 -27.14
C GLY A 392 14.44 3.91 -28.48
N GLU A 393 14.49 2.58 -28.54
CA GLU A 393 14.82 1.81 -29.75
C GLU A 393 13.56 1.19 -30.35
N PRO A 394 12.99 1.75 -31.41
CA PRO A 394 11.81 1.20 -32.07
C PRO A 394 12.15 0.02 -33.00
N GLY A 395 11.37 -1.05 -32.93
CA GLY A 395 11.33 -2.10 -33.95
C GLY A 395 10.39 -1.76 -35.12
N GLU A 396 10.39 -2.63 -36.11
CA GLU A 396 9.51 -2.49 -37.28
C GLU A 396 8.10 -3.06 -36.98
N PRO A 397 7.02 -2.32 -37.26
CA PRO A 397 5.67 -2.85 -37.13
C PRO A 397 5.40 -4.01 -38.10
N GLU A 398 4.98 -5.15 -37.56
CA GLU A 398 4.64 -6.35 -38.32
C GLU A 398 3.16 -6.71 -38.16
N SER A 399 2.54 -7.20 -39.23
CA SER A 399 1.16 -7.70 -39.20
C SER A 399 1.12 -9.14 -38.68
N GLN A 400 0.29 -9.39 -37.67
CA GLN A 400 0.01 -10.69 -37.11
C GLN A 400 -1.49 -11.01 -37.18
N PRO A 401 -1.92 -12.28 -36.99
CA PRO A 401 -3.33 -12.66 -37.07
C PRO A 401 -4.27 -11.91 -36.11
N TYR A 402 -3.74 -11.36 -35.01
CA TYR A 402 -4.49 -10.67 -33.96
C TYR A 402 -4.29 -9.16 -33.94
N GLY A 403 -3.52 -8.59 -34.86
CA GLY A 403 -3.24 -7.16 -34.91
C GLY A 403 -1.89 -6.82 -35.50
N ARG A 404 -1.53 -5.53 -35.48
CA ARG A 404 -0.19 -5.07 -35.83
C ARG A 404 0.62 -4.87 -34.57
N MET A 405 1.87 -5.32 -34.57
CA MET A 405 2.71 -5.27 -33.38
C MET A 405 4.14 -4.82 -33.70
N ALA A 406 4.77 -4.10 -32.78
CA ALA A 406 6.19 -3.73 -32.86
C ALA A 406 6.89 -4.02 -31.53
N GLU A 407 8.06 -4.65 -31.58
CA GLU A 407 8.96 -4.78 -30.42
C GLU A 407 9.74 -3.49 -30.25
N CYS A 408 9.88 -2.99 -29.03
CA CYS A 408 10.61 -1.77 -28.72
C CYS A 408 11.45 -1.96 -27.45
N ILE A 409 12.45 -1.11 -27.28
CA ILE A 409 13.20 -0.96 -26.02
C ILE A 409 13.02 0.48 -25.55
N ASP A 410 12.70 0.66 -24.27
CA ASP A 410 12.60 2.01 -23.68
C ASP A 410 13.98 2.66 -23.56
N ASP A 411 14.01 3.90 -23.08
CA ASP A 411 15.27 4.63 -22.93
C ASP A 411 16.13 4.14 -21.74
N GLN A 412 15.72 3.05 -21.06
CA GLN A 412 16.37 2.45 -19.90
C GLN A 412 16.66 0.95 -20.05
N GLY A 413 16.36 0.37 -21.21
CA GLY A 413 16.64 -1.04 -21.52
C GLY A 413 15.51 -2.02 -21.25
N LEU A 414 14.30 -1.57 -20.87
CA LEU A 414 13.13 -2.43 -20.78
C LEU A 414 12.57 -2.72 -22.17
N ALA A 415 12.59 -3.99 -22.57
CA ALA A 415 11.87 -4.44 -23.76
C ALA A 415 10.36 -4.40 -23.52
N PHE A 416 9.59 -3.99 -24.53
CA PHE A 416 8.13 -4.02 -24.53
C PHE A 416 7.58 -4.16 -25.95
N TYR A 417 6.31 -4.48 -26.09
CA TYR A 417 5.62 -4.48 -27.39
C TYR A 417 4.52 -3.43 -27.42
N LEU A 418 4.27 -2.88 -28.61
CA LEU A 418 3.11 -2.06 -28.93
C LEU A 418 2.17 -2.88 -29.78
N LEU A 419 0.90 -3.03 -29.39
CA LEU A 419 -0.10 -3.81 -30.09
C LEU A 419 -1.30 -2.95 -30.47
N GLN A 420 -1.59 -2.90 -31.77
CA GLN A 420 -2.81 -2.35 -32.33
C GLN A 420 -3.73 -3.50 -32.74
N SER A 421 -4.90 -3.60 -32.12
CA SER A 421 -5.93 -4.59 -32.47
C SER A 421 -6.36 -4.45 -33.94
N GLY A 422 -6.53 -5.58 -34.62
CA GLY A 422 -6.87 -5.67 -36.04
C GLY A 422 -8.35 -5.52 -36.39
#